data_AF-A0A956BJP7-F1
#
_entry.id   AF-A0A956BJP7-F1
#
_cell.length_a   1.000
_cell.length_b   1.000
_cell.length_c   1.000
_cell.angle_alpha   90.00
_cell.angle_beta   90.00
_cell.angle_gamma   90.00
#
_symmetry.space_group_name_H-M   'P 1'
#
loop_
_entity.id
_entity.type
_entity.pdbx_description
1 polymer ?
#
loop_
_entity_poly.entity_id
_entity_poly.type
_entity_poly.pdbx_seq_one_letter_code
_entity_poly.pdbx_strand_id
1 'polypeptide(L)'
;MRSALPALLVLLAACGGQSPPVAPTASAATPGGDPVVATWDGGELKLSEVEAGVQKKLASMESEYLLERYQLLSQALDGAVDDALLEARAKAEGLPDARALLKRDIEDKVSPPTDDDKKAFYEQVKGQLRGAPYEMVEQMLAAELTQRQMAEAYTAYVQDLRAEAHVKGAMPYPDLKKVDIAVSDSDPVLGDRNAPVSIVQFAEYQCYFCNKVNPTVRALVKDYDGKVNLVFKDFPLENHQRARPAAIAARCAGDQERYWEMNALLLANQGALGDADFTRYAEQIGLDGEAFAGCLESGVHDAAVRAAYAQGEAAGVQATPTFYVNGVLVSGAQPYDVFKTVIDQELARK
;
A
#
# COMPACT_ATOMS: atom_id res chain seq x y z
N MET A 1 -46.70 42.89 -12.88
CA MET A 1 -47.96 43.17 -12.16
C MET A 1 -48.51 41.86 -11.59
N ARG A 2 -48.67 41.83 -10.26
CA ARG A 2 -49.57 41.01 -9.42
C ARG A 2 -49.53 39.47 -9.46
N SER A 3 -49.08 38.95 -8.31
CA SER A 3 -49.31 37.66 -7.64
C SER A 3 -50.74 37.09 -7.71
N ALA A 4 -50.82 35.75 -7.68
CA ALA A 4 -51.75 34.99 -6.82
C ALA A 4 -51.24 33.54 -6.63
N LEU A 5 -50.99 33.13 -5.38
CA LEU A 5 -50.80 31.74 -4.94
C LEU A 5 -52.17 31.07 -4.68
N PRO A 6 -52.32 29.75 -4.84
CA PRO A 6 -53.32 28.98 -4.14
C PRO A 6 -52.72 28.25 -2.91
N ALA A 7 -53.47 28.29 -1.82
CA ALA A 7 -53.18 27.66 -0.53
C ALA A 7 -53.31 26.13 -0.61
N LEU A 8 -52.33 25.41 -0.09
CA LEU A 8 -52.37 23.96 0.11
C LEU A 8 -52.72 23.66 1.58
N LEU A 9 -53.86 23.03 1.78
CA LEU A 9 -54.37 22.56 3.06
C LEU A 9 -53.55 21.34 3.50
N VAL A 10 -52.86 21.41 4.63
CA VAL A 10 -52.12 20.30 5.22
C VAL A 10 -53.05 19.51 6.14
N LEU A 11 -53.29 18.23 5.82
CA LEU A 11 -53.90 17.27 6.73
C LEU A 11 -52.87 16.81 7.76
N LEU A 12 -53.18 17.02 9.05
CA LEU A 12 -52.52 16.40 10.20
C LEU A 12 -52.91 14.92 10.27
N ALA A 13 -51.93 14.02 10.09
CA ALA A 13 -52.02 12.64 10.51
C ALA A 13 -51.01 12.41 11.65
N ALA A 14 -51.51 11.88 12.76
CA ALA A 14 -50.82 11.70 14.02
C ALA A 14 -49.62 10.76 13.91
N CYS A 15 -48.44 11.23 14.35
CA CYS A 15 -47.33 10.34 14.69
C CYS A 15 -47.58 9.75 16.08
N GLY A 16 -47.70 8.42 16.13
CA GLY A 16 -47.62 7.66 17.37
C GLY A 16 -46.28 7.91 18.07
N GLY A 17 -46.33 7.97 19.39
CA GLY A 17 -45.19 8.33 20.24
C GLY A 17 -44.01 7.38 20.06
N GLN A 18 -42.95 7.89 19.46
CA GLN A 18 -41.59 7.49 19.80
C GLN A 18 -41.09 8.50 20.81
N SER A 19 -40.77 8.02 22.01
CA SER A 19 -40.00 8.80 22.98
C SER A 19 -38.76 9.38 22.28
N PRO A 20 -38.39 10.64 22.53
CA PRO A 20 -37.15 11.17 21.99
C PRO A 20 -35.98 10.30 22.44
N PRO A 21 -34.91 10.14 21.63
CA PRO A 21 -33.69 9.49 22.09
C PRO A 21 -33.22 10.26 23.32
N VAL A 22 -33.21 9.58 24.46
CA VAL A 22 -32.57 10.09 25.67
C VAL A 22 -31.11 10.27 25.28
N ALA A 23 -30.65 11.52 25.20
CA ALA A 23 -29.24 11.81 25.07
C ALA A 23 -28.53 11.05 26.20
N PRO A 24 -27.49 10.25 25.91
CA PRO A 24 -26.74 9.63 26.99
C PRO A 24 -26.21 10.79 27.83
N THR A 25 -26.67 10.85 29.07
CA THR A 25 -26.01 11.64 30.08
C THR A 25 -24.58 11.13 30.07
N ALA A 26 -23.63 12.01 29.72
CA ALA A 26 -22.22 11.73 29.85
C ALA A 26 -21.96 11.47 31.35
N SER A 27 -22.14 10.21 31.75
CA SER A 27 -21.73 9.73 33.04
C SER A 27 -20.23 9.93 33.09
N ALA A 28 -19.81 10.71 34.06
CA ALA A 28 -18.43 11.09 34.29
C ALA A 28 -17.53 9.86 34.13
N ALA A 29 -16.48 10.02 33.32
CA ALA A 29 -15.40 9.06 33.24
C ALA A 29 -14.94 8.71 34.66
N THR A 30 -15.16 7.47 35.06
CA THR A 30 -14.58 6.95 36.30
C THR A 30 -13.11 6.68 36.01
N PRO A 31 -12.14 7.27 36.74
CA PRO A 31 -10.74 6.91 36.55
C PRO A 31 -10.53 5.49 37.06
N GLY A 32 -10.16 4.57 36.16
CA GLY A 32 -9.52 3.28 36.53
C GLY A 32 -10.40 2.02 36.55
N GLY A 33 -11.48 1.94 35.77
CA GLY A 33 -12.26 0.70 35.59
C GLY A 33 -12.75 0.52 34.16
N ASP A 34 -13.12 -0.71 33.80
CA ASP A 34 -13.75 -1.05 32.51
C ASP A 34 -15.21 -0.56 32.49
N PRO A 35 -15.54 0.49 31.72
CA PRO A 35 -16.85 1.13 31.81
C PRO A 35 -17.94 0.26 31.20
N VAL A 36 -19.10 0.23 31.87
CA VAL A 36 -20.34 -0.33 31.28
C VAL A 36 -20.83 0.63 30.19
N VAL A 37 -20.90 0.15 28.95
CA VAL A 37 -21.28 0.94 27.77
C VAL A 37 -22.71 0.70 27.32
N ALA A 38 -23.34 -0.39 27.77
CA ALA A 38 -24.75 -0.67 27.55
C ALA A 38 -25.35 -1.50 28.70
N THR A 39 -26.64 -1.29 28.98
CA THR A 39 -27.42 -2.05 29.97
C THR A 39 -28.81 -2.38 29.43
N TRP A 40 -29.38 -3.51 29.80
CA TRP A 40 -30.76 -3.91 29.48
C TRP A 40 -31.33 -4.79 30.61
N ASP A 41 -32.62 -5.14 30.52
CA ASP A 41 -33.25 -6.05 31.47
C ASP A 41 -32.55 -7.42 31.41
N GLY A 42 -31.75 -7.72 32.43
CA GLY A 42 -31.02 -8.97 32.56
C GLY A 42 -29.53 -8.92 32.16
N GLY A 43 -28.94 -7.76 31.90
CA GLY A 43 -27.50 -7.70 31.66
C GLY A 43 -26.89 -6.32 31.45
N GLU A 44 -25.55 -6.32 31.41
CA GLU A 44 -24.71 -5.18 31.06
C GLU A 44 -23.63 -5.65 30.05
N LEU A 45 -23.11 -4.71 29.27
CA LEU A 45 -21.98 -4.93 28.37
C LEU A 45 -20.91 -3.87 28.66
N LYS A 46 -19.67 -4.33 28.86
CA LYS A 46 -18.53 -3.47 29.15
C LYS A 46 -17.78 -3.09 27.88
N LEU A 47 -17.03 -1.99 27.94
CA LEU A 47 -16.24 -1.53 26.81
C LEU A 47 -15.23 -2.58 26.36
N SER A 48 -14.56 -3.26 27.30
CA SER A 48 -13.61 -4.32 26.93
C SER A 48 -14.24 -5.48 26.15
N GLU A 49 -15.51 -5.81 26.42
CA GLU A 49 -16.26 -6.83 25.69
C GLU A 49 -16.60 -6.39 24.27
N VAL A 50 -16.91 -5.10 24.08
CA VAL A 50 -17.10 -4.49 22.76
C VAL A 50 -15.77 -4.47 22.00
N GLU A 51 -14.69 -4.01 22.63
CA GLU A 51 -13.35 -3.94 22.03
C GLU A 51 -12.82 -5.33 21.67
N ALA A 52 -13.07 -6.35 22.49
CA ALA A 52 -12.71 -7.73 22.18
C ALA A 52 -13.33 -8.20 20.85
N GLY A 53 -14.56 -7.77 20.55
CA GLY A 53 -15.24 -8.08 19.30
C GLY A 53 -14.60 -7.44 18.05
N VAL A 54 -13.83 -6.36 18.21
CA VAL A 54 -13.20 -5.62 17.10
C VAL A 54 -11.67 -5.50 17.24
N GLN A 55 -11.07 -6.24 18.18
CA GLN A 55 -9.67 -6.08 18.60
C GLN A 55 -8.68 -6.18 17.44
N LYS A 56 -8.91 -7.09 16.49
CA LYS A 56 -8.03 -7.24 15.31
C LYS A 56 -8.06 -6.00 14.41
N LYS A 57 -9.25 -5.40 14.23
CA LYS A 57 -9.41 -4.17 13.44
C LYS A 57 -8.81 -2.97 14.15
N LEU A 58 -8.95 -2.88 15.47
CA LEU A 58 -8.28 -1.85 16.25
C LEU A 58 -6.75 -1.96 16.14
N ALA A 59 -6.20 -3.18 16.24
CA ALA A 59 -4.77 -3.42 16.08
C ALA A 59 -4.25 -3.10 14.66
N SER A 60 -5.04 -3.39 13.62
CA SER A 60 -4.66 -3.04 12.24
C SER A 60 -4.66 -1.52 12.05
N MET A 61 -5.70 -0.83 12.51
CA MET A 61 -5.81 0.63 12.46
C MET A 61 -4.68 1.32 13.23
N GLU A 62 -4.31 0.80 14.39
CA GLU A 62 -3.18 1.31 15.18
C GLU A 62 -1.85 1.14 14.42
N SER A 63 -1.63 -0.02 13.81
CA SER A 63 -0.40 -0.28 13.04
C SER A 63 -0.30 0.64 11.81
N GLU A 64 -1.39 0.82 11.08
CA GLU A 64 -1.49 1.74 9.95
C GLU A 64 -1.23 3.19 10.40
N TYR A 65 -1.87 3.63 11.48
CA TYR A 65 -1.67 4.97 12.05
C TYR A 65 -0.22 5.21 12.45
N LEU A 66 0.43 4.24 13.13
CA LEU A 66 1.81 4.38 13.58
C LEU A 66 2.80 4.47 12.41
N LEU A 67 2.58 3.69 11.35
CA LEU A 67 3.40 3.73 10.13
C LEU A 67 3.23 5.06 9.38
N GLU A 68 1.99 5.52 9.17
CA GLU A 68 1.72 6.80 8.51
C GLU A 68 2.30 7.96 9.33
N ARG A 69 2.10 7.95 10.65
CA ARG A 69 2.68 8.93 11.57
C ARG A 69 4.21 8.92 11.49
N TYR A 70 4.84 7.74 11.45
CA TYR A 70 6.29 7.63 11.30
C TYR A 70 6.76 8.24 9.98
N GLN A 71 6.08 7.99 8.87
CA GLN A 71 6.43 8.54 7.56
C GLN A 71 6.34 10.06 7.54
N LEU A 72 5.22 10.61 8.04
CA LEU A 72 5.01 12.06 8.12
C LEU A 72 6.08 12.73 9.00
N LEU A 73 6.39 12.15 10.16
CA LEU A 73 7.42 12.68 11.04
C LEU A 73 8.83 12.54 10.46
N SER A 74 9.12 11.45 9.73
CA SER A 74 10.41 11.26 9.07
C SER A 74 10.63 12.30 7.98
N GLN A 75 9.62 12.53 7.15
CA GLN A 75 9.66 13.58 6.12
C GLN A 75 9.80 14.98 6.72
N ALA A 76 9.07 15.26 7.82
CA ALA A 76 9.19 16.53 8.52
C ALA A 76 10.58 16.73 9.14
N LEU A 77 11.18 15.66 9.69
CA LEU A 77 12.54 15.69 10.21
C LEU A 77 13.54 15.99 9.08
N ASP A 78 13.42 15.31 7.94
CA ASP A 78 14.29 15.53 6.79
C ASP A 78 14.25 16.99 6.31
N GLY A 79 13.05 17.54 6.12
CA GLY A 79 12.90 18.95 5.72
C GLY A 79 13.45 19.93 6.77
N ALA A 80 13.19 19.70 8.06
CA ALA A 80 13.70 20.55 9.12
C ALA A 80 15.23 20.51 9.24
N VAL A 81 15.86 19.37 8.97
CA VAL A 81 17.32 19.24 8.90
C VAL A 81 17.87 20.03 7.72
N ASP A 82 17.26 19.91 6.53
CA ASP A 82 17.71 20.64 5.34
C ASP A 82 17.62 22.15 5.55
N ASP A 83 16.49 22.63 6.06
CA ASP A 83 16.27 24.05 6.38
C ASP A 83 17.33 24.55 7.38
N ALA A 84 17.59 23.79 8.44
CA ALA A 84 18.59 24.16 9.44
C ALA A 84 20.01 24.21 8.87
N LEU A 85 20.37 23.31 7.96
CA LEU A 85 21.66 23.29 7.29
C LEU A 85 21.82 24.48 6.33
N LEU A 86 20.78 24.79 5.56
CA LEU A 86 20.77 25.93 4.64
C LEU A 86 20.89 27.25 5.39
N GLU A 87 20.14 27.42 6.49
CA GLU A 87 20.24 28.62 7.33
C GLU A 87 21.61 28.74 8.00
N ALA A 88 22.17 27.63 8.50
CA ALA A 88 23.51 27.61 9.06
C ALA A 88 24.57 28.01 8.02
N ARG A 89 24.45 27.52 6.78
CA ARG A 89 25.36 27.84 5.68
C ARG A 89 25.24 29.29 5.25
N ALA A 90 24.02 29.80 5.07
CA ALA A 90 23.77 31.19 4.71
C ALA A 90 24.40 32.14 5.74
N LYS A 91 24.19 31.85 7.04
CA LYS A 91 24.78 32.61 8.14
C LYS A 91 26.31 32.55 8.14
N ALA A 92 26.90 31.36 7.93
CA ALA A 92 28.35 31.19 7.89
C ALA A 92 29.00 31.99 6.74
N GLU A 93 28.27 32.23 5.65
CA GLU A 93 28.72 32.99 4.49
C GLU A 93 28.28 34.47 4.48
N GLY A 94 27.61 34.93 5.53
CA GLY A 94 27.15 36.32 5.64
C GLY A 94 26.01 36.69 4.68
N LEU A 95 25.24 35.71 4.23
CA LEU A 95 24.02 35.91 3.44
C LEU A 95 22.82 36.20 4.37
N PRO A 96 21.79 36.93 3.89
CA PRO A 96 20.65 37.31 4.72
C PRO A 96 19.78 36.15 5.19
N ASP A 97 19.59 35.12 4.36
CA ASP A 97 18.75 33.93 4.63
C ASP A 97 19.10 32.75 3.70
N ALA A 98 18.50 31.59 3.95
CA ALA A 98 18.62 30.41 3.10
C ALA A 98 18.17 30.67 1.65
N ARG A 99 17.20 31.56 1.41
CA ARG A 99 16.71 31.87 0.05
C ARG A 99 17.79 32.56 -0.78
N ALA A 100 18.54 33.50 -0.20
CA ALA A 100 19.65 34.16 -0.89
C ALA A 100 20.78 33.17 -1.23
N LEU A 101 21.03 32.19 -0.35
CA LEU A 101 21.98 31.09 -0.60
C LEU A 101 21.54 30.25 -1.79
N LEU A 102 20.30 29.73 -1.76
CA LEU A 102 19.75 28.90 -2.83
C LEU A 102 19.70 29.65 -4.17
N LYS A 103 19.36 30.94 -4.16
CA LYS A 103 19.40 31.75 -5.38
C LYS A 103 20.81 31.77 -5.98
N ARG A 104 21.81 32.13 -5.19
CA ARG A 104 23.20 32.26 -5.67
C ARG A 104 23.78 30.91 -6.10
N ASP A 105 23.52 29.87 -5.32
CA ASP A 105 24.19 28.58 -5.48
C ASP A 105 23.46 27.61 -6.41
N ILE A 106 22.17 27.86 -6.66
CA ILE A 106 21.32 27.01 -7.49
C ILE A 106 20.67 27.83 -8.60
N GLU A 107 19.73 28.74 -8.30
CA GLU A 107 18.94 29.45 -9.34
C GLU A 107 19.83 30.15 -10.37
N ASP A 108 20.85 30.88 -9.92
CA ASP A 108 21.75 31.64 -10.80
C ASP A 108 22.70 30.75 -11.61
N LYS A 109 22.80 29.45 -11.27
CA LYS A 109 23.68 28.48 -11.93
C LYS A 109 22.94 27.51 -12.85
N VAL A 110 21.64 27.29 -12.63
CA VAL A 110 20.84 26.41 -13.50
C VAL A 110 20.60 27.11 -14.82
N SER A 111 21.09 26.49 -15.90
CA SER A 111 20.93 27.00 -17.26
C SER A 111 19.58 26.56 -17.84
N PRO A 112 18.90 27.40 -18.65
CA PRO A 112 17.64 27.02 -19.27
C PRO A 112 17.77 25.76 -20.14
N PRO A 113 16.75 24.89 -20.19
CA PRO A 113 16.74 23.73 -21.08
C PRO A 113 16.94 24.11 -22.54
N THR A 114 17.78 23.36 -23.25
CA THR A 114 17.99 23.56 -24.68
C THR A 114 16.79 23.09 -25.49
N ASP A 115 16.73 23.48 -26.78
CA ASP A 115 15.68 22.97 -27.67
C ASP A 115 15.75 21.46 -27.86
N ASP A 116 16.95 20.90 -27.87
CA ASP A 116 17.16 19.45 -27.94
C ASP A 116 16.64 18.74 -26.67
N ASP A 117 16.88 19.30 -25.48
CA ASP A 117 16.34 18.78 -24.21
C ASP A 117 14.81 18.74 -24.23
N LYS A 118 14.19 19.86 -24.66
CA LYS A 118 12.73 19.98 -24.76
C LYS A 118 12.14 18.99 -25.77
N LYS A 119 12.78 18.80 -26.93
CA LYS A 119 12.34 17.82 -27.94
C LYS A 119 12.50 16.38 -27.45
N ALA A 120 13.61 16.06 -26.81
CA ALA A 120 13.81 14.74 -26.21
C ALA A 120 12.75 14.44 -25.14
N PHE A 121 12.45 15.43 -24.29
CA PHE A 121 11.40 15.29 -23.29
C PHE A 121 10.01 15.18 -23.92
N TYR A 122 9.70 15.96 -24.96
CA TYR A 122 8.47 15.84 -25.73
C TYR A 122 8.29 14.42 -26.27
N GLU A 123 9.32 13.81 -26.84
CA GLU A 123 9.26 12.44 -27.36
C GLU A 123 8.92 11.40 -26.29
N GLN A 124 9.35 11.62 -25.04
CA GLN A 124 9.01 10.76 -23.90
C GLN A 124 7.54 10.92 -23.48
N VAL A 125 7.01 12.15 -23.51
CA VAL A 125 5.69 12.46 -22.93
C VAL A 125 4.57 12.64 -23.97
N LYS A 126 4.86 12.65 -25.27
CA LYS A 126 3.87 12.93 -26.34
C LYS A 126 2.62 12.05 -26.30
N GLY A 127 2.74 10.81 -25.82
CA GLY A 127 1.59 9.92 -25.61
C GLY A 127 0.60 10.43 -24.56
N GLN A 128 1.09 11.13 -23.52
CA GLN A 128 0.29 11.76 -22.48
C GLN A 128 -0.33 13.08 -22.95
N LEU A 129 0.34 13.77 -23.88
CA LEU A 129 -0.09 15.05 -24.44
C LEU A 129 -1.21 14.94 -25.48
N ARG A 130 -1.77 13.73 -25.70
CA ARG A 130 -2.90 13.47 -26.61
C ARG A 130 -2.69 14.03 -28.04
N GLY A 131 -1.43 14.04 -28.50
CA GLY A 131 -1.07 14.51 -29.85
C GLY A 131 -0.95 16.03 -30.01
N ALA A 132 -0.86 16.81 -28.93
CA ALA A 132 -0.58 18.24 -29.01
C ALA A 132 0.77 18.50 -29.72
N PRO A 133 0.84 19.40 -30.73
CA PRO A 133 2.09 19.75 -31.41
C PRO A 133 3.14 20.33 -30.45
N TYR A 134 4.43 20.07 -30.72
CA TYR A 134 5.55 20.54 -29.90
C TYR A 134 5.50 22.04 -29.66
N GLU A 135 5.21 22.83 -30.70
CA GLU A 135 5.17 24.29 -30.66
C GLU A 135 4.12 24.82 -29.67
N MET A 136 3.04 24.06 -29.42
CA MET A 136 2.01 24.44 -28.46
C MET A 136 2.40 24.16 -27.01
N VAL A 137 3.31 23.21 -26.79
CA VAL A 137 3.69 22.75 -25.45
C VAL A 137 5.12 23.13 -25.06
N GLU A 138 5.90 23.69 -25.97
CA GLU A 138 7.32 24.02 -25.79
C GLU A 138 7.60 24.76 -24.47
N GLN A 139 6.83 25.81 -24.18
CA GLN A 139 7.00 26.61 -22.95
C GLN A 139 6.65 25.83 -21.68
N MET A 140 5.64 24.96 -21.75
CA MET A 140 5.28 24.08 -20.64
C MET A 140 6.39 23.06 -20.39
N LEU A 141 6.97 22.48 -21.45
CA LEU A 141 8.10 21.56 -21.35
C LEU A 141 9.34 22.27 -20.82
N ALA A 142 9.60 23.50 -21.25
CA ALA A 142 10.70 24.31 -20.75
C ALA A 142 10.55 24.58 -19.24
N ALA A 143 9.36 24.95 -18.79
CA ALA A 143 9.08 25.17 -17.37
C ALA A 143 9.24 23.90 -16.53
N GLU A 144 8.69 22.78 -17.00
CA GLU A 144 8.80 21.47 -16.34
C GLU A 144 10.27 21.02 -16.24
N LEU A 145 11.02 21.09 -17.33
CA LEU A 145 12.44 20.73 -17.33
C LEU A 145 13.26 21.65 -16.42
N THR A 146 12.99 22.95 -16.43
CA THR A 146 13.65 23.89 -15.52
C THR A 146 13.35 23.53 -14.06
N GLN A 147 12.09 23.24 -13.73
CA GLN A 147 11.71 22.82 -12.37
C GLN A 147 12.41 21.52 -11.94
N ARG A 148 12.54 20.55 -12.85
CA ARG A 148 13.28 19.30 -12.58
C ARG A 148 14.76 19.55 -12.35
N GLN A 149 15.42 20.32 -13.22
CA GLN A 149 16.83 20.68 -13.07
C GLN A 149 17.07 21.42 -11.74
N MET A 150 16.17 22.33 -11.37
CA MET A 150 16.21 23.03 -10.08
C MET A 150 16.05 22.07 -8.90
N ALA A 151 15.11 21.11 -8.96
CA ALA A 151 14.89 20.12 -7.91
C ALA A 151 16.07 19.14 -7.76
N GLU A 152 16.66 18.71 -8.88
CA GLU A 152 17.86 17.87 -8.91
C GLU A 152 19.06 18.61 -8.30
N ALA A 153 19.28 19.86 -8.70
CA ALA A 153 20.35 20.69 -8.15
C ALA A 153 20.15 20.98 -6.66
N TYR A 154 18.92 21.25 -6.22
CA TYR A 154 18.57 21.35 -4.80
C TYR A 154 18.90 20.07 -4.04
N THR A 155 18.44 18.93 -4.55
CA THR A 155 18.67 17.61 -3.92
C THR A 155 20.15 17.32 -3.76
N ALA A 156 20.94 17.55 -4.82
CA ALA A 156 22.40 17.37 -4.76
C ALA A 156 23.04 18.32 -3.73
N TYR A 157 22.64 19.59 -3.73
CA TYR A 157 23.18 20.60 -2.81
C TYR A 157 22.91 20.25 -1.35
N VAL A 158 21.68 19.88 -0.99
CA VAL A 158 21.37 19.50 0.41
C VAL A 158 22.01 18.17 0.81
N GLN A 159 22.20 17.22 -0.12
CA GLN A 159 22.94 15.99 0.15
C GLN A 159 24.40 16.28 0.49
N ASP A 160 25.05 17.16 -0.27
CA ASP A 160 26.42 17.60 0.02
C ASP A 160 26.50 18.29 1.38
N LEU A 161 25.57 19.21 1.69
CA LEU A 161 25.51 19.86 3.00
C LEU A 161 25.30 18.87 4.16
N ARG A 162 24.42 17.87 4.00
CA ARG A 162 24.22 16.81 4.98
C ARG A 162 25.51 16.01 5.21
N ALA A 163 26.23 15.69 4.13
CA ALA A 163 27.49 14.96 4.20
C ALA A 163 28.59 15.76 4.90
N GLU A 164 28.75 17.05 4.54
CA GLU A 164 29.67 18.00 5.17
C GLU A 164 29.38 18.16 6.68
N ALA A 165 28.11 18.27 7.04
CA ALA A 165 27.67 18.41 8.43
C ALA A 165 27.67 17.09 9.21
N HIS A 166 27.97 15.97 8.55
CA HIS A 166 27.93 14.62 9.12
C HIS A 166 26.61 14.33 9.85
N VAL A 167 25.48 14.70 9.23
CA VAL A 167 24.15 14.50 9.81
C VAL A 167 23.96 13.03 10.15
N LYS A 168 23.50 12.77 11.39
CA LYS A 168 23.20 11.44 11.91
C LYS A 168 21.83 11.47 12.59
N GLY A 169 21.22 10.29 12.62
CA GLY A 169 19.92 10.08 13.25
C GLY A 169 18.81 9.93 12.23
N ALA A 170 17.76 9.27 12.65
CA ALA A 170 16.53 9.08 11.92
C ALA A 170 15.38 9.16 12.92
N MET A 171 14.15 9.31 12.45
CA MET A 171 13.02 9.16 13.35
C MET A 171 13.04 7.77 13.99
N PRO A 172 12.76 7.65 15.31
CA PRO A 172 12.61 6.35 15.93
C PRO A 172 11.49 5.57 15.27
N TYR A 173 11.80 4.37 14.79
CA TYR A 173 10.79 3.49 14.20
C TYR A 173 9.80 3.04 15.30
N PRO A 174 8.48 3.10 15.06
CA PRO A 174 7.50 2.72 16.05
C PRO A 174 7.62 1.24 16.41
N ASP A 175 7.25 0.89 17.64
CA ASP A 175 7.08 -0.51 18.01
C ASP A 175 5.74 -1.01 17.46
N LEU A 176 5.82 -1.80 16.39
CA LEU A 176 4.64 -2.31 15.70
C LEU A 176 4.31 -3.70 16.20
N LYS A 177 3.02 -3.93 16.46
CA LYS A 177 2.53 -5.25 16.83
C LYS A 177 2.76 -6.23 15.69
N LYS A 178 3.50 -7.30 15.97
CA LYS A 178 3.74 -8.39 15.02
C LYS A 178 2.67 -9.47 15.15
N VAL A 179 2.25 -9.99 14.01
CA VAL A 179 1.39 -11.17 13.90
C VAL A 179 2.23 -12.33 13.40
N ASP A 180 2.20 -13.46 14.10
CA ASP A 180 2.88 -14.67 13.64
C ASP A 180 2.06 -15.33 12.52
N ILE A 181 2.68 -15.47 11.35
CA ILE A 181 2.07 -16.09 10.18
C ILE A 181 2.90 -17.32 9.81
N ALA A 182 2.37 -18.50 10.11
CA ALA A 182 3.02 -19.75 9.74
C ALA A 182 3.21 -19.87 8.21
N VAL A 183 4.46 -20.10 7.81
CA VAL A 183 4.84 -20.42 6.42
C VAL A 183 5.20 -21.90 6.38
N SER A 184 4.54 -22.67 5.54
CA SER A 184 4.79 -24.09 5.33
C SER A 184 5.55 -24.36 4.02
N ASP A 185 6.03 -25.58 3.87
CA ASP A 185 6.74 -26.01 2.65
C ASP A 185 5.82 -26.02 1.42
N SER A 186 4.51 -26.15 1.62
CA SER A 186 3.50 -26.10 0.56
C SER A 186 3.11 -24.67 0.13
N ASP A 187 3.62 -23.65 0.82
CA ASP A 187 3.39 -22.28 0.40
C ASP A 187 4.32 -21.92 -0.78
N PRO A 188 3.78 -21.28 -1.83
CA PRO A 188 4.59 -20.74 -2.91
C PRO A 188 5.51 -19.62 -2.40
N VAL A 189 6.80 -19.74 -2.69
CA VAL A 189 7.83 -18.76 -2.31
C VAL A 189 8.59 -18.29 -3.54
N LEU A 190 8.71 -16.97 -3.70
CA LEU A 190 9.57 -16.31 -4.69
C LEU A 190 10.80 -15.78 -3.98
N GLY A 191 11.99 -16.08 -4.54
CA GLY A 191 13.27 -15.76 -3.90
C GLY A 191 13.76 -16.88 -2.98
N ASP A 192 14.72 -16.57 -2.12
CA ASP A 192 15.30 -17.54 -1.19
C ASP A 192 14.35 -17.83 -0.02
N ARG A 193 13.91 -19.08 0.13
CA ARG A 193 13.05 -19.50 1.25
C ARG A 193 13.67 -19.22 2.63
N ASN A 194 15.00 -19.14 2.72
CA ASN A 194 15.73 -18.85 3.95
C ASN A 194 16.08 -17.37 4.13
N ALA A 195 15.55 -16.48 3.28
CA ALA A 195 15.74 -15.05 3.42
C ALA A 195 15.38 -14.56 4.85
N PRO A 196 16.20 -13.68 5.45
CA PRO A 196 15.98 -13.17 6.81
C PRO A 196 14.70 -12.33 6.95
N VAL A 197 14.17 -11.81 5.84
CA VAL A 197 12.88 -11.12 5.78
C VAL A 197 11.93 -11.84 4.83
N SER A 198 10.74 -12.15 5.33
CA SER A 198 9.66 -12.72 4.54
C SER A 198 8.51 -11.74 4.43
N ILE A 199 8.09 -11.46 3.19
CA ILE A 199 6.86 -10.74 2.88
C ILE A 199 5.78 -11.79 2.68
N VAL A 200 4.88 -11.95 3.64
CA VAL A 200 3.71 -12.83 3.47
C VAL A 200 2.56 -12.02 2.89
N GLN A 201 2.16 -12.35 1.66
CA GLN A 201 1.09 -11.68 0.93
C GLN A 201 -0.17 -12.54 0.92
N PHE A 202 -1.26 -12.04 1.52
CA PHE A 202 -2.61 -12.54 1.30
C PHE A 202 -3.23 -11.82 0.10
N ALA A 203 -3.52 -12.57 -0.97
CA ALA A 203 -4.02 -12.01 -2.22
C ALA A 203 -4.86 -13.01 -3.03
N GLU A 204 -5.50 -12.51 -4.08
CA GLU A 204 -6.26 -13.32 -5.02
C GLU A 204 -6.31 -12.67 -6.42
N TYR A 205 -6.71 -13.45 -7.42
CA TYR A 205 -6.46 -13.16 -8.85
C TYR A 205 -7.47 -12.20 -9.51
N GLN A 206 -8.65 -11.98 -8.95
CA GLN A 206 -9.65 -11.00 -9.39
C GLN A 206 -9.47 -9.62 -8.73
N CYS A 207 -8.61 -9.49 -7.72
CA CYS A 207 -8.37 -8.24 -7.00
C CYS A 207 -7.52 -7.27 -7.81
N TYR A 208 -8.12 -6.18 -8.29
CA TYR A 208 -7.44 -5.12 -9.05
C TYR A 208 -6.14 -4.64 -8.37
N PHE A 209 -6.20 -4.40 -7.06
CA PHE A 209 -5.05 -3.91 -6.30
C PHE A 209 -3.92 -4.95 -6.16
N CYS A 210 -4.24 -6.24 -6.24
CA CYS A 210 -3.29 -7.34 -6.17
C CYS A 210 -2.43 -7.39 -7.44
N ASN A 211 -3.06 -7.17 -8.61
CA ASN A 211 -2.32 -6.96 -9.85
C ASN A 211 -1.51 -5.65 -9.81
N LYS A 212 -2.11 -4.55 -9.34
CA LYS A 212 -1.45 -3.24 -9.26
C LYS A 212 -0.13 -3.27 -8.45
N VAL A 213 -0.09 -4.01 -7.35
CA VAL A 213 1.09 -4.07 -6.46
C VAL A 213 2.11 -5.14 -6.87
N ASN A 214 1.76 -6.09 -7.75
CA ASN A 214 2.63 -7.19 -8.14
C ASN A 214 4.02 -6.74 -8.67
N PRO A 215 4.14 -5.70 -9.51
CA PRO A 215 5.45 -5.19 -9.91
C PRO A 215 6.30 -4.70 -8.73
N THR A 216 5.68 -4.03 -7.75
CA THR A 216 6.35 -3.52 -6.55
C THR A 216 6.96 -4.64 -5.73
N VAL A 217 6.18 -5.68 -5.40
CA VAL A 217 6.68 -6.78 -4.55
C VAL A 217 7.72 -7.65 -5.25
N ARG A 218 7.62 -7.81 -6.57
CA ARG A 218 8.65 -8.48 -7.36
C ARG A 218 9.94 -7.67 -7.44
N ALA A 219 9.85 -6.34 -7.54
CA ALA A 219 11.02 -5.48 -7.47
C ALA A 219 11.71 -5.61 -6.10
N LEU A 220 10.96 -5.63 -5.00
CA LEU A 220 11.53 -5.83 -3.66
C LEU A 220 12.30 -7.15 -3.53
N VAL A 221 11.72 -8.28 -3.97
CA VAL A 221 12.43 -9.57 -3.93
C VAL A 221 13.72 -9.53 -4.76
N LYS A 222 13.68 -8.86 -5.93
CA LYS A 222 14.85 -8.72 -6.81
C LYS A 222 15.93 -7.80 -6.20
N ASP A 223 15.55 -6.62 -5.73
CA ASP A 223 16.49 -5.58 -5.32
C ASP A 223 17.21 -5.92 -4.00
N TYR A 224 16.57 -6.73 -3.15
CA TYR A 224 17.15 -7.18 -1.88
C TYR A 224 17.94 -8.50 -2.00
N ASP A 225 17.99 -9.10 -3.20
CA ASP A 225 18.83 -10.24 -3.60
C ASP A 225 19.20 -11.23 -2.47
N GLY A 226 18.31 -12.20 -2.22
CA GLY A 226 18.49 -13.23 -1.19
C GLY A 226 18.17 -12.77 0.24
N LYS A 227 17.99 -11.47 0.49
CA LYS A 227 17.60 -10.96 1.82
C LYS A 227 16.10 -10.91 2.06
N VAL A 228 15.31 -10.93 0.99
CA VAL A 228 13.84 -10.86 1.02
C VAL A 228 13.25 -11.97 0.18
N ASN A 229 12.20 -12.62 0.69
CA ASN A 229 11.33 -13.48 -0.10
C ASN A 229 9.88 -13.01 -0.06
N LEU A 230 9.09 -13.51 -1.01
CA LEU A 230 7.64 -13.32 -1.07
C LEU A 230 6.95 -14.66 -0.93
N VAL A 231 6.11 -14.80 0.09
CA VAL A 231 5.22 -15.95 0.30
C VAL A 231 3.83 -15.56 -0.17
N PHE A 232 3.23 -16.32 -1.09
CA PHE A 232 1.87 -16.07 -1.56
C PHE A 232 0.86 -16.95 -0.81
N LYS A 233 -0.11 -16.31 -0.14
CA LYS A 233 -1.22 -16.95 0.57
C LYS A 233 -2.52 -16.65 -0.15
N ASP A 234 -3.21 -17.70 -0.60
CA ASP A 234 -4.49 -17.54 -1.28
C ASP A 234 -5.55 -17.00 -0.32
N PHE A 235 -6.19 -15.90 -0.70
CA PHE A 235 -7.28 -15.30 0.06
C PHE A 235 -8.45 -14.94 -0.86
N PRO A 236 -9.10 -15.93 -1.51
CA PRO A 236 -10.19 -15.67 -2.45
C PRO A 236 -11.40 -15.07 -1.72
N LEU A 237 -11.73 -13.83 -2.04
CA LEU A 237 -12.89 -13.14 -1.47
C LEU A 237 -14.20 -13.76 -2.00
N GLU A 238 -15.22 -13.85 -1.15
CA GLU A 238 -16.48 -14.54 -1.49
C GLU A 238 -17.19 -13.95 -2.71
N ASN A 239 -17.09 -12.64 -2.92
CA ASN A 239 -17.67 -11.93 -4.06
C ASN A 239 -16.87 -12.11 -5.36
N HIS A 240 -15.72 -12.79 -5.33
CA HIS A 240 -14.85 -13.05 -6.48
C HIS A 240 -14.88 -14.54 -6.86
N GLN A 241 -15.91 -14.92 -7.63
CA GLN A 241 -16.24 -16.32 -7.94
C GLN A 241 -15.13 -17.12 -8.65
N ARG A 242 -14.25 -16.45 -9.40
CA ARG A 242 -13.12 -17.04 -10.14
C ARG A 242 -11.79 -16.95 -9.38
N ALA A 243 -11.72 -16.27 -8.24
CA ALA A 243 -10.53 -16.17 -7.40
C ALA A 243 -10.04 -17.54 -6.92
N ARG A 244 -10.96 -18.38 -6.42
CA ARG A 244 -10.64 -19.71 -5.91
C ARG A 244 -10.25 -20.71 -7.01
N PRO A 245 -10.99 -20.84 -8.13
CA PRO A 245 -10.52 -21.62 -9.28
C PRO A 245 -9.14 -21.18 -9.79
N ALA A 246 -8.87 -19.88 -9.86
CA ALA A 246 -7.56 -19.36 -10.28
C ALA A 246 -6.44 -19.73 -9.30
N ALA A 247 -6.70 -19.72 -7.99
CA ALA A 247 -5.75 -20.20 -6.97
C ALA A 247 -5.42 -21.69 -7.13
N ILE A 248 -6.43 -22.51 -7.41
CA ILE A 248 -6.23 -23.95 -7.71
C ILE A 248 -5.39 -24.11 -8.99
N ALA A 249 -5.69 -23.35 -10.04
CA ALA A 249 -4.91 -23.36 -11.28
C ALA A 249 -3.43 -22.97 -11.06
N ALA A 250 -3.17 -21.94 -10.26
CA ALA A 250 -1.80 -21.56 -9.89
C ALA A 250 -1.06 -22.68 -9.17
N ARG A 251 -1.72 -23.34 -8.21
CA ARG A 251 -1.13 -24.48 -7.47
C ARG A 251 -0.90 -25.71 -8.35
N CYS A 252 -1.82 -26.05 -9.25
CA CYS A 252 -1.62 -27.12 -10.24
C CYS A 252 -0.43 -26.83 -11.17
N ALA A 253 -0.19 -25.57 -11.54
CA ALA A 253 1.04 -25.20 -12.25
C ALA A 253 2.28 -25.32 -11.35
N GLY A 254 2.13 -25.11 -10.04
CA GLY A 254 3.17 -25.34 -9.04
C GLY A 254 3.63 -26.79 -8.92
N ASP A 255 2.73 -27.76 -9.11
CA ASP A 255 3.10 -29.20 -9.17
C ASP A 255 4.06 -29.51 -10.33
N GLN A 256 4.13 -28.62 -11.33
CA GLN A 256 5.02 -28.70 -12.48
C GLN A 256 6.10 -27.59 -12.47
N GLU A 257 6.41 -27.03 -11.29
CA GLU A 257 7.47 -26.02 -11.10
C GLU A 257 7.26 -24.71 -11.90
N ARG A 258 6.00 -24.34 -12.14
CA ARG A 258 5.62 -23.13 -12.92
C ARG A 258 4.58 -22.26 -12.21
N TYR A 259 4.58 -22.30 -10.87
CA TYR A 259 3.66 -21.51 -10.06
C TYR A 259 3.75 -20.01 -10.38
N TRP A 260 4.97 -19.46 -10.44
CA TRP A 260 5.18 -18.01 -10.54
C TRP A 260 4.89 -17.44 -11.92
N GLU A 261 5.00 -18.26 -12.96
CA GLU A 261 4.60 -17.96 -14.34
C GLU A 261 3.09 -17.95 -14.46
N MET A 262 2.40 -18.98 -13.93
CA MET A 262 0.94 -19.02 -13.90
C MET A 262 0.38 -17.88 -13.03
N ASN A 263 0.96 -17.63 -11.85
CA ASN A 263 0.61 -16.53 -10.97
C ASN A 263 0.67 -15.17 -11.70
N ALA A 264 1.73 -14.92 -12.46
CA ALA A 264 1.88 -13.69 -13.24
C ALA A 264 0.82 -13.56 -14.33
N LEU A 265 0.53 -14.65 -15.06
CA LEU A 265 -0.51 -14.64 -16.11
C LEU A 265 -1.90 -14.38 -15.53
N LEU A 266 -2.26 -15.05 -14.44
CA LEU A 266 -3.57 -14.88 -13.80
C LEU A 266 -3.76 -13.44 -13.28
N LEU A 267 -2.75 -12.88 -12.59
CA LEU A 267 -2.81 -11.50 -12.11
C LEU A 267 -2.90 -10.48 -13.26
N ALA A 268 -2.17 -10.70 -14.35
CA ALA A 268 -2.20 -9.78 -15.50
C ALA A 268 -3.51 -9.85 -16.30
N ASN A 269 -4.29 -10.93 -16.19
CA ASN A 269 -5.45 -11.20 -17.02
C ASN A 269 -6.74 -11.41 -16.19
N GLN A 270 -7.03 -10.49 -15.27
CA GLN A 270 -8.11 -10.63 -14.28
C GLN A 270 -9.53 -10.77 -14.86
N GLY A 271 -9.73 -10.36 -16.12
CA GLY A 271 -10.99 -10.54 -16.85
C GLY A 271 -11.12 -11.86 -17.61
N ALA A 272 -10.04 -12.65 -17.70
CA ALA A 272 -9.95 -13.90 -18.45
C ALA A 272 -9.48 -15.03 -17.52
N LEU A 273 -10.34 -15.37 -16.55
CA LEU A 273 -10.09 -16.39 -15.54
C LEU A 273 -11.07 -17.57 -15.66
N GLY A 274 -11.54 -17.86 -16.88
CA GLY A 274 -12.37 -19.04 -17.16
C GLY A 274 -11.55 -20.32 -17.22
N ASP A 275 -12.21 -21.48 -17.16
CA ASP A 275 -11.51 -22.77 -17.19
C ASP A 275 -10.70 -22.95 -18.51
N ALA A 276 -11.25 -22.49 -19.63
CA ALA A 276 -10.54 -22.48 -20.92
C ALA A 276 -9.33 -21.53 -20.93
N ASP A 277 -9.37 -20.45 -20.15
CA ASP A 277 -8.22 -19.55 -20.02
C ASP A 277 -7.09 -20.22 -19.25
N PHE A 278 -7.40 -20.98 -18.20
CA PHE A 278 -6.40 -21.73 -17.43
C PHE A 278 -5.66 -22.74 -18.31
N THR A 279 -6.37 -23.49 -19.16
CA THR A 279 -5.76 -24.40 -20.14
C THR A 279 -4.86 -23.65 -21.12
N ARG A 280 -5.32 -22.51 -21.66
CA ARG A 280 -4.52 -21.68 -22.56
C ARG A 280 -3.26 -21.13 -21.89
N TYR A 281 -3.34 -20.72 -20.62
CA TYR A 281 -2.18 -20.27 -19.86
C TYR A 281 -1.21 -21.41 -19.56
N ALA A 282 -1.71 -22.60 -19.26
CA ALA A 282 -0.91 -23.80 -19.07
C ALA A 282 -0.11 -24.14 -20.34
N GLU A 283 -0.74 -24.09 -21.51
CA GLU A 283 -0.05 -24.25 -22.81
C GLU A 283 1.01 -23.17 -23.02
N GLN A 284 0.68 -21.90 -22.73
CA GLN A 284 1.59 -20.76 -22.91
C GLN A 284 2.88 -20.90 -22.09
N ILE A 285 2.81 -21.50 -20.89
CA ILE A 285 3.97 -21.70 -20.01
C ILE A 285 4.57 -23.11 -20.11
N GLY A 286 4.08 -23.92 -21.07
CA GLY A 286 4.65 -25.23 -21.40
C GLY A 286 4.36 -26.33 -20.39
N LEU A 287 3.18 -26.33 -19.76
CA LEU A 287 2.75 -27.43 -18.87
C LEU A 287 2.33 -28.67 -19.67
N ASP A 288 2.45 -29.83 -19.03
CA ASP A 288 1.71 -31.02 -19.43
C ASP A 288 0.22 -30.78 -19.19
N GLY A 289 -0.55 -30.73 -20.29
CA GLY A 289 -1.98 -30.43 -20.26
C GLY A 289 -2.83 -31.53 -19.62
N GLU A 290 -2.44 -32.81 -19.75
CA GLU A 290 -3.18 -33.92 -19.14
C GLU A 290 -2.97 -33.94 -17.62
N ALA A 291 -1.73 -33.76 -17.17
CA ALA A 291 -1.40 -33.65 -15.75
C ALA A 291 -2.09 -32.42 -15.12
N PHE A 292 -2.08 -31.28 -15.82
CA PHE A 292 -2.74 -30.05 -15.35
C PHE A 292 -4.26 -30.21 -15.26
N ALA A 293 -4.90 -30.77 -16.29
CA ALA A 293 -6.34 -31.01 -16.28
C ALA A 293 -6.74 -31.99 -15.17
N GLY A 294 -6.00 -33.08 -15.01
CA GLY A 294 -6.23 -34.04 -13.92
C GLY A 294 -6.09 -33.40 -12.53
N CYS A 295 -5.12 -32.50 -12.35
CA CYS A 295 -4.99 -31.74 -11.11
C CYS A 295 -6.22 -30.86 -10.82
N LEU A 296 -6.67 -30.09 -11.82
CA LEU A 296 -7.85 -29.23 -11.71
C LEU A 296 -9.11 -30.02 -11.35
N GLU A 297 -9.35 -31.15 -12.04
CA GLU A 297 -10.52 -32.01 -11.83
C GLU A 297 -10.52 -32.69 -10.46
N SER A 298 -9.34 -33.09 -9.97
CA SER A 298 -9.20 -33.75 -8.67
C SER A 298 -9.52 -32.85 -7.47
N GLY A 299 -9.37 -31.53 -7.64
CA GLY A 299 -9.49 -30.57 -6.55
C GLY A 299 -8.44 -30.73 -5.45
N VAL A 300 -7.30 -31.37 -5.72
CA VAL A 300 -6.28 -31.71 -4.71
C VAL A 300 -5.78 -30.50 -3.89
N HIS A 301 -5.78 -29.30 -4.49
CA HIS A 301 -5.32 -28.06 -3.85
C HIS A 301 -6.40 -27.28 -3.08
N ASP A 302 -7.64 -27.76 -3.09
CA ASP A 302 -8.79 -27.12 -2.44
C ASP A 302 -8.58 -26.89 -0.94
N ALA A 303 -8.02 -27.90 -0.26
CA ALA A 303 -7.72 -27.85 1.16
C ALA A 303 -6.62 -26.82 1.47
N ALA A 304 -5.59 -26.71 0.63
CA ALA A 304 -4.51 -25.74 0.80
C ALA A 304 -5.02 -24.30 0.67
N VAL A 305 -5.89 -24.04 -0.31
CA VAL A 305 -6.53 -22.71 -0.50
C VAL A 305 -7.41 -22.36 0.72
N ARG A 306 -8.21 -23.30 1.23
CA ARG A 306 -9.02 -23.06 2.43
C ARG A 306 -8.17 -22.83 3.69
N ALA A 307 -7.07 -23.56 3.83
CA ALA A 307 -6.16 -23.39 4.95
C ALA A 307 -5.48 -22.00 4.92
N ALA A 308 -5.03 -21.54 3.76
CA ALA A 308 -4.47 -20.20 3.58
C ALA A 308 -5.51 -19.11 3.88
N TYR A 309 -6.75 -19.28 3.40
CA TYR A 309 -7.85 -18.36 3.71
C TYR A 309 -8.12 -18.26 5.23
N ALA A 310 -8.29 -19.40 5.90
CA ALA A 310 -8.54 -19.45 7.34
C ALA A 310 -7.38 -18.84 8.15
N GLN A 311 -6.14 -19.00 7.68
CA GLN A 311 -4.98 -18.36 8.27
C GLN A 311 -5.04 -16.83 8.14
N GLY A 312 -5.48 -16.31 6.99
CA GLY A 312 -5.69 -14.87 6.80
C GLY A 312 -6.77 -14.32 7.73
N GLU A 313 -7.89 -15.02 7.90
CA GLU A 313 -8.94 -14.62 8.85
C GLU A 313 -8.42 -14.62 10.31
N ALA A 314 -7.63 -15.64 10.67
CA ALA A 314 -6.97 -15.71 11.96
C ALA A 314 -6.01 -14.53 12.17
N ALA A 315 -5.27 -14.13 11.14
CA ALA A 315 -4.37 -12.98 11.14
C ALA A 315 -5.08 -11.61 11.11
N GLY A 316 -6.38 -11.57 10.82
CA GLY A 316 -7.18 -10.33 10.76
C GLY A 316 -7.21 -9.66 9.39
N VAL A 317 -6.88 -10.41 8.32
CA VAL A 317 -7.02 -9.95 6.93
C VAL A 317 -8.49 -9.67 6.62
N GLN A 318 -8.78 -8.44 6.19
CA GLN A 318 -10.13 -8.00 5.83
C GLN A 318 -10.28 -7.65 4.35
N ALA A 319 -9.16 -7.49 3.63
CA ALA A 319 -9.13 -7.13 2.23
C ALA A 319 -7.83 -7.64 1.59
N THR A 320 -7.81 -7.69 0.26
CA THR A 320 -6.64 -8.05 -0.52
C THR A 320 -6.18 -6.86 -1.38
N PRO A 321 -4.87 -6.67 -1.57
CA PRO A 321 -3.78 -7.41 -0.96
C PRO A 321 -3.53 -6.95 0.48
N THR A 322 -3.20 -7.88 1.38
CA THR A 322 -2.68 -7.58 2.73
C THR A 322 -1.34 -8.25 2.89
N PHE A 323 -0.37 -7.55 3.49
CA PHE A 323 0.98 -8.03 3.65
C PHE A 323 1.40 -8.06 5.13
N TYR A 324 2.25 -9.02 5.46
CA TYR A 324 2.97 -9.08 6.72
C TYR A 324 4.46 -9.24 6.44
N VAL A 325 5.25 -8.20 6.73
CA VAL A 325 6.71 -8.24 6.60
C VAL A 325 7.28 -8.69 7.94
N ASN A 326 7.71 -9.96 8.05
CA ASN A 326 8.05 -10.58 9.34
C ASN A 326 6.99 -10.34 10.43
N GLY A 327 5.72 -10.39 10.05
CA GLY A 327 4.57 -10.16 10.93
C GLY A 327 4.14 -8.71 11.09
N VAL A 328 4.87 -7.72 10.56
CA VAL A 328 4.47 -6.32 10.55
C VAL A 328 3.45 -6.08 9.43
N LEU A 329 2.26 -5.61 9.80
CA LEU A 329 1.18 -5.33 8.84
C LEU A 329 1.57 -4.19 7.87
N VAL A 330 1.43 -4.46 6.57
CA VAL A 330 1.40 -3.46 5.50
C VAL A 330 0.12 -3.69 4.70
N SER A 331 -0.82 -2.76 4.82
CA SER A 331 -2.20 -2.91 4.31
C SER A 331 -2.36 -2.31 2.91
N GLY A 332 -2.88 -3.10 1.97
CA GLY A 332 -3.21 -2.63 0.62
C GLY A 332 -2.03 -2.54 -0.34
N ALA A 333 -2.31 -2.03 -1.55
CA ALA A 333 -1.33 -1.83 -2.61
C ALA A 333 -0.46 -0.59 -2.35
N GLN A 334 0.51 -0.72 -1.44
CA GLN A 334 1.39 0.37 -1.03
C GLN A 334 2.54 0.60 -2.03
N PRO A 335 3.10 1.83 -2.08
CA PRO A 335 4.33 2.12 -2.83
C PRO A 335 5.55 1.33 -2.31
N TYR A 336 6.56 1.19 -3.17
CA TYR A 336 7.82 0.50 -2.87
C TYR A 336 8.47 0.98 -1.56
N ASP A 337 8.53 2.30 -1.35
CA ASP A 337 9.22 2.90 -0.20
C ASP A 337 8.58 2.55 1.15
N VAL A 338 7.27 2.31 1.16
CA VAL A 338 6.56 1.85 2.37
C VAL A 338 7.08 0.47 2.77
N PHE A 339 7.14 -0.46 1.83
CA PHE A 339 7.68 -1.80 2.10
C PHE A 339 9.18 -1.74 2.44
N LYS A 340 9.97 -1.00 1.66
CA LYS A 340 11.41 -0.81 1.89
C LYS A 340 11.68 -0.34 3.31
N THR A 341 10.91 0.64 3.80
CA THR A 341 11.03 1.13 5.17
C THR A 341 10.87 0.00 6.19
N VAL A 342 9.83 -0.82 6.05
CA VAL A 342 9.59 -1.94 6.98
C VAL A 342 10.68 -3.02 6.84
N ILE A 343 11.06 -3.37 5.62
CA ILE A 343 12.09 -4.38 5.33
C ILE A 343 13.44 -3.97 5.92
N ASP A 344 13.88 -2.74 5.70
CA ASP A 344 15.16 -2.24 6.22
C ASP A 344 15.19 -2.28 7.76
N GLN A 345 14.07 -1.95 8.40
CA GLN A 345 13.94 -2.01 9.85
C GLN A 345 13.97 -3.45 10.38
N GLU A 346 13.38 -4.39 9.65
CA GLU A 346 13.45 -5.81 10.00
C GLU A 346 14.84 -6.40 9.77
N LEU A 347 15.56 -5.98 8.73
CA LEU A 347 16.95 -6.37 8.48
C LEU A 347 17.90 -5.81 9.54
N ALA A 348 17.69 -4.55 9.99
CA ALA A 348 18.52 -3.93 11.01
C ALA A 348 18.41 -4.59 12.40
N ARG A 349 17.37 -5.42 12.62
CA ARG A 349 17.15 -6.17 13.86
C ARG A 349 17.80 -7.56 13.88
N LYS A 350 18.37 -8.02 12.76
CA LYS A 350 19.00 -9.35 12.60
C LYS A 350 20.51 -9.26 12.77
#